data_AF-A0AAE3JVF3-F1
#
_entry.id   AF-A0AAE3JVF3-F1
#
_cell.length_a   1.000
_cell.length_b   1.000
_cell.length_c   1.000
_cell.angle_alpha   90.00
_cell.angle_beta   90.00
_cell.angle_gamma   90.00
#
_symmetry.space_group_name_H-M   'P 1'
#
loop_
_entity.id
_entity.type
_entity.pdbx_description
1 polymer ?
#
loop_
_entity_poly.entity_id
_entity_poly.type
_entity_poly.pdbx_seq_one_letter_code
_entity_poly.pdbx_strand_id
1 'polypeptide(L)' 'MIIHLKDTAIQLNPSEVRAAKKLISRFITSVSSASKRTGQISFYFTVLIIMHMMSQQLLETFDPKDLQEIMKKYQK' A
#
# COMPACT_ATOMS: atom_id res chain seq x y z
N MET A 1 -1.36 9.11 10.02
CA MET A 1 -1.27 7.65 10.30
C MET A 1 0.19 7.36 10.49
N ILE A 2 0.57 6.72 11.60
CA ILE A 2 1.97 6.34 11.84
C ILE A 2 2.15 4.92 11.30
N ILE A 3 3.20 4.72 10.51
CA ILE A 3 3.68 3.39 10.15
C ILE A 3 5.07 3.20 10.71
N HIS A 4 5.40 1.97 11.08
CA HIS A 4 6.73 1.59 11.50
C HIS A 4 7.42 0.92 10.32
N LEU A 5 8.55 1.48 9.91
CA LEU A 5 9.44 0.92 8.90
C LEU A 5 10.80 0.70 9.56
N LYS A 6 11.14 -0.57 9.77
CA LYS A 6 12.26 -0.98 10.64
C LYS A 6 12.07 -0.31 12.02
N ASP A 7 13.10 0.34 12.56
CA ASP A 7 13.02 1.05 13.85
C ASP A 7 12.55 2.50 13.74
N THR A 8 12.06 2.93 12.58
CA THR A 8 11.67 4.33 12.33
C THR A 8 10.16 4.48 12.22
N ALA A 9 9.60 5.40 13.01
CA ALA A 9 8.21 5.82 12.91
C ALA A 9 8.06 6.93 11.85
N ILE A 10 7.26 6.66 10.82
CA ILE A 10 6.97 7.63 9.75
C ILE A 10 5.51 8.08 9.86
N GLN A 11 5.32 9.39 10.03
CA GLN A 11 4.00 10.01 10.00
C GLN A 11 3.60 10.29 8.55
N LEU A 12 2.57 9.59 8.09
CA LEU A 12 1.98 9.80 6.78
C LEU A 12 1.03 11.01 6.76
N ASN A 13 0.99 11.73 5.64
CA ASN A 13 0.06 12.83 5.42
C ASN A 13 -1.39 12.30 5.40
N PRO A 14 -2.30 12.83 6.25
CA PRO A 14 -3.68 12.36 6.29
C PRO A 14 -4.45 12.47 4.97
N SER A 15 -4.19 13.49 4.14
CA SER A 15 -4.88 13.67 2.87
C SER A 15 -4.45 12.62 1.84
N GLU A 16 -3.15 12.36 1.74
CA GLU A 16 -2.56 11.29 0.91
C GLU A 16 -3.06 9.92 1.35
N VAL A 17 -3.09 9.64 2.66
CA VAL A 17 -3.63 8.38 3.21
C VAL A 17 -5.08 8.18 2.77
N ARG A 18 -5.90 9.24 2.80
CA ARG A 18 -7.31 9.16 2.37
C ARG A 18 -7.41 8.89 0.86
N ALA A 19 -6.63 9.59 0.05
CA ALA A 19 -6.60 9.39 -1.40
C ALA A 19 -6.13 7.98 -1.77
N ALA A 20 -5.05 7.51 -1.16
CA ALA A 20 -4.49 6.17 -1.36
C ALA A 20 -5.50 5.08 -0.97
N LYS A 21 -6.15 5.18 0.21
CA LYS A 21 -7.20 4.23 0.63
C LYS A 21 -8.35 4.16 -0.37
N LYS A 22 -8.79 5.31 -0.91
CA LYS A 22 -9.85 5.35 -1.91
C LYS A 22 -9.45 4.65 -3.21
N LEU A 23 -8.23 4.86 -3.68
CA LEU A 23 -7.70 4.22 -4.89
C LEU A 23 -7.57 2.71 -4.70
N ILE A 24 -6.92 2.28 -3.61
CA ILE A 24 -6.72 0.86 -3.29
C ILE A 24 -8.06 0.15 -3.10
N SER A 25 -9.02 0.77 -2.41
CA SER A 25 -10.36 0.20 -2.21
C SER A 25 -11.09 -0.05 -3.54
N ARG A 26 -11.00 0.89 -4.49
CA ARG A 26 -11.59 0.72 -5.84
C ARG A 26 -10.92 -0.43 -6.60
N PHE A 27 -9.60 -0.53 -6.53
CA PHE A 27 -8.85 -1.62 -7.14
C PHE A 27 -9.26 -2.98 -6.54
N ILE A 28 -9.20 -3.13 -5.22
CA ILE A 28 -9.56 -4.38 -4.52
C ILE A 28 -11.00 -4.79 -4.84
N THR A 29 -11.94 -3.84 -4.85
CA THR A 29 -13.34 -4.10 -5.19
C THR A 29 -13.49 -4.59 -6.63
N SER A 30 -12.74 -4.00 -7.57
CA SER A 30 -12.77 -4.41 -8.98
C SER A 30 -12.23 -5.83 -9.17
N VAL A 31 -11.09 -6.15 -8.53
CA VAL A 31 -10.50 -7.50 -8.57
C VAL A 31 -11.45 -8.52 -7.93
N SER A 32 -12.05 -8.20 -6.78
CA SER A 32 -13.02 -9.08 -6.11
C SER A 32 -14.24 -9.35 -7.00
N SER A 33 -14.78 -8.31 -7.61
CA SER A 33 -15.96 -8.43 -8.48
C SER A 33 -15.69 -9.24 -9.74
N ALA A 34 -14.53 -9.03 -10.37
CA ALA A 34 -14.09 -9.83 -11.52
C ALA A 34 -13.90 -11.30 -11.14
N SER A 35 -13.21 -11.56 -10.03
CA SER A 35 -12.93 -12.91 -9.54
C SER A 35 -14.21 -13.69 -9.21
N LYS A 36 -15.21 -13.04 -8.60
CA LYS A 36 -16.52 -13.65 -8.34
C LYS A 36 -17.27 -13.95 -9.63
N ARG A 37 -17.26 -13.01 -10.60
CA ARG A 37 -17.94 -13.17 -11.89
C ARG A 37 -17.40 -14.33 -12.70
N THR A 38 -16.09 -14.57 -12.65
CA THR A 38 -15.42 -15.64 -13.41
C THR A 38 -15.30 -16.95 -12.63
N GLY A 39 -15.79 -17.02 -11.39
CA GLY A 39 -15.62 -18.19 -10.51
C GLY A 39 -14.20 -18.40 -9.97
N GLN A 40 -13.29 -17.45 -10.18
CA GLN A 40 -11.87 -17.55 -9.81
C GLN A 40 -11.59 -16.88 -8.46
N ILE A 41 -12.27 -17.29 -7.40
CA ILE A 41 -12.13 -16.65 -6.07
C ILE A 41 -10.69 -16.77 -5.53
N SER A 42 -9.97 -17.86 -5.82
CA SER A 42 -8.57 -18.01 -5.44
C SER A 42 -7.68 -16.91 -6.03
N PHE A 43 -7.97 -16.45 -7.25
CA PHE A 43 -7.21 -15.37 -7.89
C PHE A 43 -7.28 -14.06 -7.10
N TYR A 44 -8.45 -13.72 -6.53
CA TYR A 44 -8.58 -12.55 -5.66
C TYR A 44 -7.58 -12.60 -4.49
N PHE A 45 -7.48 -13.75 -3.81
CA PHE A 45 -6.55 -13.92 -2.70
C PHE A 45 -5.09 -13.90 -3.17
N THR A 46 -4.78 -14.55 -4.31
CA THR A 46 -3.45 -14.48 -4.91
C THR A 46 -3.02 -13.04 -5.18
N VAL A 47 -3.90 -12.20 -5.74
CA VAL A 47 -3.60 -10.78 -5.97
C VAL A 47 -3.29 -10.06 -4.66
N LEU A 48 -4.08 -10.27 -3.59
CA LEU A 48 -3.82 -9.63 -2.30
C LEU A 48 -2.47 -10.04 -1.71
N ILE A 49 -2.13 -11.34 -1.77
CA ILE A 49 -0.87 -11.87 -1.25
C ILE A 49 0.32 -11.30 -2.04
N ILE A 50 0.25 -11.32 -3.38
CA ILE A 50 1.32 -10.79 -4.22
C ILE A 50 1.50 -9.29 -4.02
N MET A 51 0.42 -8.51 -3.93
CA MET A 51 0.51 -7.08 -3.61
C MET A 51 1.18 -6.84 -2.25
N HIS A 52 0.82 -7.62 -1.23
CA HIS A 52 1.46 -7.53 0.08
C HIS A 52 2.96 -7.82 -0.02
N MET A 53 3.35 -8.95 -0.64
CA MET A 53 4.76 -9.32 -0.78
C MET A 53 5.57 -8.28 -1.56
N MET A 54 5.08 -7.84 -2.72
CA MET A 54 5.77 -6.85 -3.54
C MET A 54 5.91 -5.51 -2.84
N SER A 55 4.86 -5.06 -2.13
CA SER A 55 4.92 -3.79 -1.39
C SER A 55 5.89 -3.86 -0.21
N GLN A 56 5.95 -4.97 0.52
CA GLN A 56 6.94 -5.17 1.59
C GLN A 56 8.36 -5.17 1.03
N GLN A 57 8.62 -5.95 -0.02
CA GLN A 57 9.93 -6.00 -0.68
C GLN A 57 10.40 -4.62 -1.13
N LEU A 58 9.53 -3.84 -1.76
CA LEU A 58 9.86 -2.47 -2.18
C LEU A 58 10.18 -1.59 -0.98
N LEU A 59 9.37 -1.64 0.09
CA LEU A 59 9.60 -0.84 1.29
C LEU A 59 10.92 -1.19 1.99
N GLU A 60 11.34 -2.45 1.95
CA GLU A 60 12.63 -2.90 2.52
C GLU A 60 13.85 -2.32 1.79
N THR A 61 13.73 -1.99 0.49
CA THR A 61 14.80 -1.37 -0.31
C THR A 61 15.12 0.07 0.09
N PHE A 62 14.22 0.75 0.80
CA PHE A 62 14.45 2.12 1.24
C PHE A 62 15.20 2.15 2.58
N ASP A 63 16.15 3.10 2.70
CA ASP A 63 16.60 3.56 4.01
C ASP A 63 15.44 4.37 4.64
N PRO A 64 14.99 4.01 5.86
CA PRO A 64 13.89 4.73 6.51
C PRO A 64 14.16 6.23 6.70
N LYS A 65 15.42 6.65 6.87
CA LYS A 65 15.80 8.06 7.02
C LYS A 65 15.63 8.80 5.70
N ASP A 66 16.14 8.24 4.60
CA ASP A 66 15.98 8.83 3.27
C ASP A 66 14.51 8.94 2.89
N LEU A 67 13.72 7.90 3.16
CA LEU A 67 12.28 7.92 2.92
C LEU A 67 11.60 9.00 3.75
N GLN A 68 11.94 9.13 5.03
CA GLN A 68 11.38 10.16 5.90
C GLN A 68 11.74 11.57 5.40
N GLU A 69 12.98 11.80 4.96
CA GLU A 69 13.42 13.08 4.40
C GLU A 69 12.70 13.42 3.10
N ILE A 70 12.57 12.46 2.18
CA ILE A 70 11.81 12.62 0.93
C ILE A 70 10.37 12.98 1.25
N MET A 71 9.72 12.23 2.14
CA MET A 71 8.32 12.48 2.49
C MET A 71 8.12 13.85 3.16
N LYS A 72 9.05 14.28 4.04
CA LYS A 72 9.01 15.62 4.64
C LYS A 72 9.22 16.72 3.59
N LYS A 73 10.16 16.54 2.67
CA LYS A 73 10.50 17.53 1.64
C LYS A 73 9.34 17.82 0.69
N TYR A 74 8.49 16.82 0.43
CA TYR A 74 7.37 16.93 -0.52
C TYR A 74 5.99 16.98 0.16
N GLN A 75 5.92 16.96 1.49
CA GLN A 75 4.71 17.31 2.23
C GLN A 75 4.44 18.81 2.11
N LYS A 76 3.64 19.21 1.12
CA LYS A 76 3.01 20.53 1.03
C LYS A 76 1.65 20.52 1.73
#